data_AF-A0A7S1W8W1-F1
#
_entry.id   AF-A0A7S1W8W1-F1
#
_cell.length_a   1.000
_cell.length_b   1.000
_cell.length_c   1.000
_cell.angle_alpha   90.00
_cell.angle_beta   90.00
_cell.angle_gamma   90.00
#
_symmetry.space_group_name_H-M   'P 1'
#
loop_
_entity.id
_entity.type
_entity.pdbx_description
1 polymer ?
#
loop_
_entity_poly.entity_id
_entity_poly.type
_entity_poly.pdbx_seq_one_letter_code
_entity_poly.pdbx_strand_id
1 'polypeptide(L)'
;MRRVCHTLTGKAAPSAVAAVASGRGVYSIWGTVVHENNSEQPYNNLSITQRLTQSKGTRGFQVATTPAKPFKELGTLTEPEEYLLSALDDDIERIMSVDWTFDFDSWWADRVKSHESMYRILYNKDASRLLKWVFGNASANTKAAAAAEAKLNYLKSALKWAQESERAYSAIANARFRMQREVFDAFEREKILAGCVVVCDELAEKVPSEFKRKATMDVEWHLNNMRHWVWDAPTAKQTFKRRLA
;
A
#
# COMPACT_ATOMS: atom_id res chain seq x y z
N MET A 1 19.91 5.92 12.70
CA MET A 1 18.47 6.28 12.71
C MET A 1 17.89 6.00 14.09
N ARG A 2 17.59 7.04 14.89
CA ARG A 2 16.72 6.89 16.06
C ARG A 2 15.29 7.10 15.57
N ARG A 3 14.45 6.06 15.64
CA ARG A 3 12.99 6.25 15.53
C ARG A 3 12.54 6.74 16.89
N VAL A 4 12.14 8.00 16.98
CA VAL A 4 11.47 8.50 18.18
C VAL A 4 9.98 8.38 17.88
N CYS A 5 9.34 7.36 18.45
CA CYS A 5 7.89 7.25 18.44
C CYS A 5 7.38 8.28 19.45
N HIS A 6 6.92 9.44 18.98
CA HIS A 6 6.27 10.41 19.84
C HIS A 6 4.77 10.18 19.80
N THR A 7 4.20 9.74 20.91
CA THR A 7 2.76 9.78 21.15
C THR A 7 2.38 11.26 21.28
N LEU A 8 1.86 11.86 20.22
CA LEU A 8 1.37 13.24 20.27
C LEU A 8 0.03 13.27 21.02
N THR A 9 0.08 13.43 22.34
CA THR A 9 -1.08 13.87 23.12
C THR A 9 -1.20 15.38 22.94
N GLY A 10 -2.12 15.84 22.09
CA GLY A 10 -2.40 17.26 21.93
C GLY A 10 -2.86 17.87 23.27
N LYS A 11 -2.00 18.64 23.93
CA LYS A 11 -2.40 19.48 25.08
C LYS A 11 -3.08 20.73 24.54
N ALA A 12 -4.41 20.70 24.47
CA ALA A 12 -5.20 21.92 24.40
C ALA A 12 -5.43 22.44 25.83
N ALA A 13 -4.98 23.67 26.11
CA ALA A 13 -5.37 24.43 27.30
C ALA A 13 -6.79 24.99 27.11
N PRO A 14 -7.53 25.29 28.20
CA PRO A 14 -8.94 24.94 28.32
C PRO A 14 -9.88 26.04 27.82
N SER A 15 -10.95 25.62 27.17
CA SER A 15 -12.24 26.32 27.25
C SER A 15 -13.32 25.27 27.45
N ALA A 16 -14.06 25.42 28.54
CA ALA A 16 -15.03 24.47 29.01
C ALA A 16 -16.30 24.50 28.14
N VAL A 17 -16.48 23.48 27.29
CA VAL A 17 -17.78 22.83 27.03
C VAL A 17 -17.47 21.37 26.71
N ALA A 18 -18.17 20.45 27.38
CA ALA A 18 -17.99 19.02 27.26
C ALA A 18 -18.10 18.52 25.80
N ALA A 19 -16.97 18.15 25.22
CA ALA A 19 -16.90 17.14 24.18
C ALA A 19 -15.80 16.19 24.61
N VAL A 20 -16.18 14.96 24.97
CA VAL A 20 -15.26 13.84 25.15
C VAL A 20 -14.71 13.51 23.76
N ALA A 21 -13.77 14.32 23.28
CA ALA A 21 -12.98 13.99 22.12
C ALA A 21 -12.06 12.86 22.57
N SER A 22 -12.43 11.61 22.24
CA SER A 22 -11.54 10.47 22.35
C SER A 22 -10.26 10.84 21.61
N GLY A 23 -9.17 11.11 22.34
CA GLY A 23 -7.88 11.38 21.73
C GLY A 23 -7.46 10.16 20.94
N ARG A 24 -7.68 10.16 19.62
CA ARG A 24 -7.16 9.13 18.72
C ARG A 24 -5.64 9.29 18.74
N GLY A 25 -4.94 8.32 19.32
CA GLY A 25 -3.49 8.24 19.18
C GLY A 25 -3.14 8.20 17.70
N VAL A 26 -2.08 8.89 17.29
CA VAL A 26 -1.58 8.86 15.92
C VAL A 26 -0.10 8.54 16.00
N TYR A 27 0.32 7.51 15.27
CA TYR A 27 1.72 7.15 15.14
C TYR A 27 2.31 7.80 13.89
N SER A 28 3.38 8.58 14.05
CA SER A 28 4.09 9.22 12.94
C SER A 28 5.49 8.66 12.75
N ILE A 29 5.83 8.17 11.54
CA ILE A 29 7.22 7.92 11.15
C ILE A 29 7.76 9.14 10.40
N TRP A 30 8.91 9.65 10.84
CA TRP A 30 9.64 10.73 10.18
C TRP A 30 10.83 10.18 9.38
N GLY A 31 10.96 10.64 8.14
CA GLY A 31 12.12 10.42 7.28
C GLY A 31 12.69 11.75 6.81
N THR A 32 14.02 11.88 6.85
CA THR A 32 14.74 13.04 6.32
C THR A 32 15.60 12.61 5.15
N VAL A 33 15.40 13.19 3.97
CA VAL A 33 16.38 13.09 2.88
C VAL A 33 17.30 14.30 2.97
N VAL A 34 18.60 14.04 3.11
CA VAL A 34 19.63 15.09 3.04
C VAL A 34 19.59 15.61 1.61
N HIS A 35 19.45 16.93 1.42
CA HIS A 35 19.56 17.53 0.09
C HIS A 35 20.90 17.12 -0.53
N GLU A 36 20.87 16.46 -1.69
CA GLU A 36 22.10 16.20 -2.44
C GLU A 36 22.76 17.53 -2.81
N ASN A 37 24.04 17.63 -2.41
CA ASN A 37 25.04 18.65 -2.70
C ASN A 37 24.52 19.93 -3.38
N ASN A 38 24.03 20.87 -2.58
CA ASN A 38 24.19 22.26 -2.93
C ASN A 38 25.58 22.69 -2.46
N SER A 39 26.46 23.06 -3.40
CA SER A 39 27.89 23.36 -3.14
C SER A 39 28.13 24.59 -2.27
N GLU A 40 27.07 25.30 -1.85
CA GLU A 40 27.16 26.58 -1.13
C GLU A 40 26.58 26.56 0.29
N GLN A 41 26.27 25.41 0.92
CA GLN A 41 25.74 25.41 2.30
C GLN A 41 26.55 24.60 3.35
N PRO A 42 26.66 25.10 4.60
CA PRO A 42 27.73 24.78 5.56
C PRO A 42 27.46 23.53 6.42
N TYR A 43 26.79 22.49 5.90
CA TYR A 43 26.24 21.42 6.76
C TYR A 43 27.19 20.24 7.03
N ASN A 44 28.45 20.33 6.63
CA ASN A 44 29.45 19.30 6.94
C ASN A 44 29.90 19.28 8.41
N ASN A 45 29.67 20.36 9.17
CA ASN A 45 30.15 20.48 10.56
C ASN A 45 29.08 20.17 11.63
N LEU A 46 27.87 19.77 11.23
CA LEU A 46 26.83 19.39 12.19
C LEU A 46 27.05 17.96 12.68
N SER A 47 26.88 17.76 13.99
CA SER A 47 26.83 16.42 14.58
C SER A 47 25.68 15.60 13.99
N ILE A 48 25.82 14.27 13.95
CA ILE A 48 24.79 13.35 13.45
C ILE A 48 23.42 13.65 14.10
N THR A 49 23.40 13.99 15.39
CA THR A 49 22.19 14.32 16.14
C THR A 49 21.51 15.59 15.62
N GLN A 50 22.28 16.65 15.34
CA GLN A 50 21.74 17.91 14.82
C GLN A 50 21.22 17.77 13.39
N ARG A 51 21.90 16.98 12.55
CA ARG A 51 21.44 16.68 11.18
C ARG A 51 20.07 15.99 11.16
N LEU A 52 19.77 15.18 12.18
CA LEU A 52 18.52 14.43 12.29
C LEU A 52 17.33 15.27 12.80
N THR A 53 17.60 16.38 13.51
CA THR A 53 16.56 17.23 14.12
C THR A 53 16.33 18.55 13.38
N GLN A 54 17.17 18.88 12.39
CA GLN A 54 17.14 20.17 11.71
C GLN A 54 16.19 20.12 10.49
N SER A 55 15.16 20.98 10.53
CA SER A 55 14.17 21.16 9.45
C SER A 55 14.63 22.16 8.37
N LYS A 56 15.66 22.97 8.65
CA LYS A 56 16.26 23.88 7.67
C LYS A 56 17.26 23.13 6.78
N GLY A 57 16.95 23.02 5.49
CA GLY A 57 17.83 22.39 4.49
C GLY A 57 17.61 20.90 4.24
N THR A 58 16.61 20.29 4.90
CA THR A 58 16.16 18.92 4.64
C THR A 58 14.78 18.95 3.97
N ARG A 59 14.56 18.18 2.89
CA ARG A 59 13.20 17.90 2.44
C ARG A 59 12.65 16.83 3.36
N GLY A 60 11.77 17.24 4.29
CA GLY A 60 10.94 16.30 5.03
C GLY A 60 9.90 15.71 4.08
N PHE A 61 9.80 14.39 4.03
CA PHE A 61 8.70 13.72 3.32
C PHE A 61 7.51 13.50 4.25
N GLN A 62 6.37 13.32 3.61
CA GLN A 62 5.03 13.20 4.19
C GLN A 62 5.01 12.29 5.42
N VAL A 63 4.45 12.84 6.50
CA VAL A 63 4.21 12.15 7.75
C VAL A 63 3.22 11.01 7.48
N ALA A 64 3.68 9.76 7.51
CA ALA A 64 2.77 8.62 7.53
C ALA A 64 2.17 8.55 8.95
N THR A 65 1.01 9.17 9.12
CA THR A 65 0.22 9.14 10.35
C THR A 65 -0.70 7.93 10.33
N THR A 66 -0.45 6.95 11.19
CA THR A 66 -1.35 5.80 11.37
C THR A 66 -2.23 6.05 12.59
N PRO A 67 -3.57 6.06 12.45
CA PRO A 67 -4.46 6.13 13.59
C PRO A 67 -4.31 4.89 14.47
N ALA A 68 -4.09 5.08 15.77
CA ALA A 68 -4.06 3.98 16.73
C ALA A 68 -5.44 3.32 16.81
N LYS A 69 -5.49 2.01 16.59
CA LYS A 69 -6.69 1.19 16.74
C LYS A 69 -6.55 0.35 18.02
N PRO A 70 -7.55 0.37 18.92
CA PRO A 70 -7.49 -0.43 20.14
C PRO A 70 -7.82 -1.91 19.84
N PHE A 71 -6.85 -2.81 20.03
CA PHE A 71 -7.02 -4.26 19.85
C PHE A 71 -7.25 -4.96 21.19
N LYS A 72 -8.40 -4.68 21.82
CA LYS A 72 -8.73 -5.16 23.19
C LYS A 72 -8.75 -6.69 23.29
N GLU A 73 -9.09 -7.36 22.19
CA GLU A 73 -9.15 -8.82 22.06
C GLU A 73 -7.78 -9.51 22.14
N LEU A 74 -6.69 -8.78 21.91
CA LEU A 74 -5.31 -9.30 21.92
C LEU A 74 -4.64 -9.14 23.29
N GLY A 75 -5.32 -8.56 24.27
CA GLY A 75 -4.79 -8.28 25.60
C GLY A 75 -3.95 -7.01 25.63
N THR A 76 -3.01 -6.93 26.58
CA THR A 76 -2.14 -5.77 26.73
C THR A 76 -1.07 -5.77 25.65
N LEU A 77 -1.14 -4.83 24.73
CA LEU A 77 -0.14 -4.61 23.69
C LEU A 77 0.86 -3.55 24.13
N THR A 78 2.13 -3.73 23.75
CA THR A 78 3.12 -2.67 23.80
C THR A 78 2.88 -1.66 22.67
N GLU A 79 3.32 -0.40 22.84
CA GLU A 79 3.17 0.64 21.80
C GLU A 79 3.69 0.19 20.41
N PRO A 80 4.83 -0.53 20.29
CA PRO A 80 5.29 -1.05 19.01
C PRO A 80 4.39 -2.12 18.38
N GLU A 81 3.75 -2.97 19.20
CA GLU A 81 2.79 -3.97 18.71
C GLU A 81 1.50 -3.30 18.23
N GLU A 82 0.97 -2.36 19.01
CA GLU A 82 -0.20 -1.57 18.65
C GLU A 82 0.05 -0.75 17.38
N TYR A 83 1.25 -0.18 17.24
CA TYR A 83 1.66 0.50 16.02
C TYR A 83 1.68 -0.45 14.81
N LEU A 84 2.32 -1.62 14.92
CA LEU A 84 2.39 -2.60 13.82
C LEU A 84 0.99 -3.01 13.36
N LEU A 85 0.14 -3.38 14.30
CA LEU A 85 -1.22 -3.86 14.00
C LEU A 85 -2.10 -2.75 13.41
N SER A 86 -2.03 -1.55 13.97
CA SER A 86 -2.75 -0.39 13.43
C SER A 86 -2.28 -0.05 12.01
N ALA A 87 -0.97 -0.12 11.76
CA ALA A 87 -0.40 0.22 10.46
C ALA A 87 -0.68 -0.85 9.41
N LEU A 88 -0.69 -2.13 9.80
CA LEU A 88 -1.14 -3.21 8.93
C LEU A 88 -2.61 -3.02 8.54
N ASP A 89 -3.50 -2.69 9.49
CA ASP A 89 -4.91 -2.45 9.17
C ASP A 89 -5.14 -1.23 8.29
N ASP A 90 -4.42 -0.13 8.55
CA ASP A 90 -4.48 1.07 7.72
C ASP A 90 -3.99 0.77 6.30
N ASP A 91 -2.85 0.09 6.14
CA ASP A 91 -2.31 -0.21 4.82
C ASP A 91 -3.14 -1.27 4.07
N ILE A 92 -3.79 -2.20 4.77
CA ILE A 92 -4.78 -3.12 4.18
C ILE A 92 -5.99 -2.35 3.66
N GLU A 93 -6.54 -1.42 4.45
CA GLU A 93 -7.67 -0.61 4.02
C GLU A 93 -7.29 0.25 2.80
N ARG A 94 -6.10 0.86 2.83
CA ARG A 94 -5.58 1.67 1.74
C ARG A 94 -5.34 0.86 0.48
N ILE A 95 -4.66 -0.29 0.54
CA ILE A 95 -4.37 -1.10 -0.65
C ILE A 95 -5.66 -1.62 -1.29
N MET A 96 -6.69 -1.92 -0.49
CA MET A 96 -7.99 -2.35 -1.00
C MET A 96 -8.83 -1.20 -1.57
N SER A 97 -8.52 0.05 -1.22
CA SER A 97 -9.23 1.24 -1.69
C SER A 97 -8.66 1.85 -2.97
N VAL A 98 -7.36 1.68 -3.22
CA VAL A 98 -6.71 2.17 -4.44
C VAL A 98 -7.07 1.32 -5.65
N ASP A 99 -7.00 1.90 -6.84
CA ASP A 99 -7.16 1.15 -8.09
C ASP A 99 -5.96 0.23 -8.32
N TRP A 100 -6.18 -1.04 -8.64
CA TRP A 100 -5.12 -2.01 -8.89
C TRP A 100 -4.56 -1.97 -10.31
N THR A 101 -5.06 -1.04 -11.14
CA THR A 101 -4.64 -0.90 -12.53
C THR A 101 -3.60 0.21 -12.74
N PHE A 102 -3.52 1.19 -11.84
CA PHE A 102 -2.53 2.26 -11.88
C PHE A 102 -2.02 2.54 -10.46
N ASP A 103 -0.76 2.96 -10.33
CA ASP A 103 -0.11 3.38 -9.07
C ASP A 103 0.41 2.28 -8.12
N PHE A 104 0.73 1.08 -8.61
CA PHE A 104 1.49 0.10 -7.82
C PHE A 104 3.00 0.33 -7.94
N ASP A 105 3.45 1.47 -7.41
CA ASP A 105 4.85 1.84 -7.34
C ASP A 105 5.67 0.90 -6.39
N SER A 106 6.98 1.09 -6.36
CA SER A 106 7.86 0.34 -5.47
C SER A 106 7.64 0.65 -3.98
N TRP A 107 6.91 1.72 -3.64
CA TRP A 107 6.64 2.10 -2.25
C TRP A 107 5.82 1.04 -1.53
N TRP A 108 4.85 0.40 -2.18
CA TRP A 108 4.07 -0.69 -1.55
C TRP A 108 4.93 -1.88 -1.14
N ALA A 109 5.89 -2.27 -1.99
CA ALA A 109 6.82 -3.36 -1.70
C ALA A 109 7.73 -3.01 -0.53
N ASP A 110 8.27 -1.78 -0.51
CA ASP A 110 9.08 -1.27 0.60
C ASP A 110 8.27 -1.17 1.90
N ARG A 111 6.99 -0.80 1.81
CA ARG A 111 6.07 -0.71 2.94
C ARG A 111 5.82 -2.08 3.56
N VAL A 112 5.49 -3.09 2.75
CA VAL A 112 5.34 -4.48 3.22
C VAL A 112 6.63 -5.03 3.84
N LYS A 113 7.78 -4.74 3.23
CA LYS A 113 9.09 -5.12 3.76
C LYS A 113 9.40 -4.45 5.10
N SER A 114 8.98 -3.20 5.29
CA SER A 114 9.10 -2.48 6.56
C SER A 114 8.28 -3.16 7.66
N HIS A 115 7.03 -3.52 7.37
CA HIS A 115 6.16 -4.27 8.30
C HIS A 115 6.73 -5.63 8.64
N GLU A 116 7.23 -6.37 7.65
CA GLU A 116 7.87 -7.66 7.86
C GLU A 116 9.12 -7.53 8.75
N SER A 117 9.93 -6.49 8.53
CA SER A 117 11.09 -6.21 9.35
C SER A 117 10.69 -5.92 10.80
N MET A 118 9.64 -5.12 11.01
CA MET A 118 9.14 -4.80 12.34
C MET A 118 8.54 -6.01 13.04
N TYR A 119 7.73 -6.81 12.34
CA TYR A 119 7.20 -8.09 12.81
C TYR A 119 8.33 -9.02 13.27
N ARG A 120 9.38 -9.19 12.45
CA ARG A 120 10.54 -10.01 12.79
C ARG A 120 11.28 -9.48 14.02
N ILE A 121 11.47 -8.17 14.15
CA ILE A 121 12.13 -7.58 15.32
C ILE A 121 11.33 -7.83 16.59
N LEU A 122 10.02 -7.62 16.55
CA LEU A 122 9.14 -7.72 17.72
C LEU A 122 8.94 -9.17 18.18
N TYR A 123 8.66 -10.08 17.26
CA TYR A 123 8.17 -11.42 17.61
C TYR A 123 9.22 -12.53 17.43
N ASN A 124 10.21 -12.37 16.55
CA ASN A 124 11.21 -13.43 16.35
C ASN A 124 12.23 -13.42 17.50
N LYS A 125 12.46 -14.58 18.14
CA LYS A 125 13.42 -14.74 19.24
C LYS A 125 14.86 -14.41 18.81
N ASP A 126 15.20 -14.70 17.56
CA ASP A 126 16.56 -14.58 17.03
C ASP A 126 16.91 -13.20 16.48
N ALA A 127 15.97 -12.23 16.53
CA ALA A 127 16.26 -10.88 16.06
C ALA A 127 17.35 -10.20 16.91
N SER A 128 18.16 -9.35 16.26
CA SER A 128 19.30 -8.66 16.86
C SER A 128 18.94 -8.03 18.21
N ARG A 129 19.76 -8.31 19.25
CA ARG A 129 19.58 -7.76 20.60
C ARG A 129 19.52 -6.23 20.60
N LEU A 130 20.31 -5.57 19.75
CA LEU A 130 20.29 -4.13 19.60
C LEU A 130 18.94 -3.63 19.07
N LEU A 131 18.36 -4.32 18.08
CA LEU A 131 17.06 -3.95 17.52
C LEU A 131 15.94 -4.18 18.53
N LYS A 132 15.98 -5.28 19.28
CA LYS A 132 15.02 -5.55 20.37
C LYS A 132 15.11 -4.54 21.51
N TRP A 133 16.30 -4.05 21.80
CA TRP A 133 16.47 -2.98 22.80
C TRP A 133 15.84 -1.67 22.33
N VAL A 134 15.91 -1.35 21.03
CA VAL A 134 15.32 -0.13 20.46
C VAL A 134 13.80 -0.24 20.28
N PHE A 135 13.32 -1.37 19.76
CA PHE A 135 11.94 -1.54 19.31
C PHE A 135 11.06 -2.34 20.26
N GLY A 136 11.64 -2.93 21.32
CA GLY A 136 10.95 -3.84 22.21
C GLY A 136 11.07 -5.29 21.78
N ASN A 137 10.74 -6.19 22.71
CA ASN A 137 10.70 -7.64 22.50
C ASN A 137 9.34 -8.15 22.96
N ALA A 138 8.50 -8.49 21.99
CA ALA A 138 7.16 -9.02 22.18
C ALA A 138 7.07 -10.52 21.85
N SER A 139 8.20 -11.23 21.75
CA SER A 139 8.25 -12.66 21.37
C SER A 139 7.47 -13.62 22.27
N ALA A 140 7.03 -13.18 23.45
CA ALA A 140 6.15 -13.95 24.33
C ALA A 140 4.65 -13.80 23.99
N ASN A 141 4.26 -12.74 23.25
CA ASN A 141 2.86 -12.46 22.92
C ASN A 141 2.44 -13.21 21.65
N THR A 142 2.16 -14.50 21.79
CA THR A 142 1.80 -15.37 20.66
C THR A 142 0.49 -14.99 19.99
N LYS A 143 -0.46 -14.41 20.73
CA LYS A 143 -1.75 -13.95 20.18
C LYS A 143 -1.57 -12.76 19.24
N ALA A 144 -0.83 -11.74 19.68
CA ALA A 144 -0.55 -10.58 18.84
C ALA A 144 0.35 -10.94 17.65
N ALA A 145 1.31 -11.85 17.85
CA ALA A 145 2.13 -12.38 16.76
C ALA A 145 1.26 -13.05 15.68
N ALA A 146 0.36 -13.97 16.05
CA ALA A 146 -0.53 -14.64 15.11
C ALA A 146 -1.45 -13.66 14.36
N ALA A 147 -2.00 -12.66 15.07
CA ALA A 147 -2.83 -11.63 14.45
C ALA A 147 -2.04 -10.75 13.46
N ALA A 148 -0.84 -10.33 13.85
CA ALA A 148 0.04 -9.55 12.98
C ALA A 148 0.50 -10.35 11.76
N GLU A 149 0.81 -11.64 11.93
CA GLU A 149 1.18 -12.54 10.84
C GLU A 149 0.03 -12.73 9.85
N ALA A 150 -1.19 -12.97 10.33
CA ALA A 150 -2.37 -13.11 9.49
C ALA A 150 -2.61 -11.83 8.66
N LYS A 151 -2.56 -10.65 9.30
CA LYS A 151 -2.71 -9.35 8.61
C LYS A 151 -1.56 -9.10 7.62
N LEU A 152 -0.32 -9.42 7.98
CA LEU A 152 0.84 -9.27 7.09
C LEU A 152 0.73 -10.19 5.87
N ASN A 153 0.30 -11.44 6.05
CA ASN A 153 0.09 -12.38 4.96
C ASN A 153 -1.07 -11.95 4.05
N TYR A 154 -2.12 -11.39 4.63
CA TYR A 154 -3.22 -10.78 3.88
C TYR A 154 -2.72 -9.62 3.02
N LEU A 155 -1.98 -8.68 3.61
CA LEU A 155 -1.42 -7.53 2.90
C LEU A 155 -0.44 -7.96 1.78
N LYS A 156 0.41 -8.95 2.03
CA LYS A 156 1.29 -9.56 1.00
C LYS A 156 0.50 -10.16 -0.15
N SER A 157 -0.59 -10.85 0.16
CA SER A 157 -1.47 -11.46 -0.85
C SER A 157 -2.20 -10.41 -1.66
N ALA A 158 -2.73 -9.37 -1.01
CA ALA A 158 -3.36 -8.23 -1.68
C ALA A 158 -2.38 -7.54 -2.63
N LEU A 159 -1.15 -7.26 -2.17
CA LEU A 159 -0.11 -6.65 -3.03
C LEU A 159 0.23 -7.51 -4.24
N LYS A 160 0.38 -8.82 -4.06
CA LYS A 160 0.63 -9.75 -5.16
C LYS A 160 -0.47 -9.66 -6.22
N TRP A 161 -1.73 -9.73 -5.80
CA TRP A 161 -2.87 -9.72 -6.74
C TRP A 161 -3.11 -8.36 -7.37
N ALA A 162 -2.79 -7.27 -6.65
CA ALA A 162 -2.76 -5.95 -7.24
C ALA A 162 -1.71 -5.85 -8.36
N GLN A 163 -0.49 -6.34 -8.14
CA GLN A 163 0.55 -6.38 -9.17
C GLN A 163 0.17 -7.25 -10.37
N GLU A 164 -0.48 -8.40 -10.17
CA GLU A 164 -0.99 -9.19 -11.30
C GLU A 164 -2.11 -8.48 -12.06
N SER A 165 -2.97 -7.71 -11.36
CA SER A 165 -4.03 -6.91 -11.97
C SER A 165 -3.44 -5.75 -12.79
N GLU A 166 -2.40 -5.08 -12.28
CA GLU A 166 -1.66 -4.04 -12.99
C GLU A 166 -1.01 -4.58 -14.28
N ARG A 167 -0.45 -5.81 -14.23
CA ARG A 167 0.09 -6.47 -15.43
C ARG A 167 -0.99 -6.79 -16.45
N ALA A 168 -2.13 -7.30 -16.01
CA ALA A 168 -3.27 -7.57 -16.88
C ALA A 168 -3.76 -6.28 -17.55
N TYR A 169 -3.91 -5.21 -16.77
CA TYR A 169 -4.24 -3.89 -17.30
C TYR A 169 -3.17 -3.37 -18.28
N SER A 170 -1.89 -3.49 -17.95
CA SER A 170 -0.79 -3.05 -18.82
C SER A 170 -0.83 -3.74 -20.18
N ALA A 171 -1.17 -5.03 -20.23
CA ALA A 171 -1.37 -5.76 -21.48
C ALA A 171 -2.54 -5.18 -22.29
N ILE A 172 -3.67 -4.86 -21.64
CA ILE A 172 -4.85 -4.24 -22.25
C ILE A 172 -4.54 -2.82 -22.75
N ALA A 173 -3.84 -2.01 -21.96
CA ALA A 173 -3.41 -0.68 -22.33
C ALA A 173 -2.45 -0.69 -23.53
N ASN A 174 -1.48 -1.60 -23.55
CA ASN A 174 -0.58 -1.79 -24.69
C ASN A 174 -1.33 -2.23 -25.95
N ALA A 175 -2.28 -3.15 -25.82
CA ALA A 175 -3.15 -3.57 -26.91
C ALA A 175 -3.95 -2.38 -27.49
N ARG A 176 -4.48 -1.51 -26.62
CA ARG A 176 -5.15 -0.27 -27.04
C ARG A 176 -4.22 0.65 -27.84
N PHE A 177 -3.02 0.93 -27.33
CA PHE A 177 -2.08 1.82 -28.01
C PHE A 177 -1.66 1.28 -29.38
N ARG A 178 -1.36 -0.03 -29.46
CA ARG A 178 -1.04 -0.70 -30.71
C ARG A 178 -2.19 -0.59 -31.71
N MET A 179 -3.40 -0.91 -31.25
CA MET A 179 -4.60 -0.85 -32.06
C MET A 179 -4.87 0.54 -32.62
N GLN A 180 -4.67 1.60 -31.83
CA GLN A 180 -4.89 2.98 -32.25
C GLN A 180 -3.88 3.49 -33.30
N ARG A 181 -2.64 2.97 -33.27
CA ARG A 181 -1.54 3.52 -34.08
C ARG A 181 -1.22 2.69 -35.32
N GLU A 182 -1.40 1.37 -35.24
CA GLU A 182 -0.83 0.43 -36.21
C GLU A 182 -1.86 -0.46 -36.89
N VAL A 183 -3.06 -0.64 -36.30
CA VAL A 183 -4.02 -1.63 -36.78
C VAL A 183 -5.22 -0.93 -37.42
N PHE A 184 -5.24 -0.93 -38.74
CA PHE A 184 -6.32 -0.35 -39.55
C PHE A 184 -7.37 -1.38 -40.01
N ASP A 185 -7.03 -2.67 -39.99
CA ASP A 185 -7.92 -3.77 -40.35
C ASP A 185 -8.90 -4.11 -39.22
N ALA A 186 -10.18 -4.28 -39.57
CA ALA A 186 -11.25 -4.52 -38.61
C ALA A 186 -11.17 -5.92 -37.96
N PHE A 187 -10.76 -6.95 -38.71
CA PHE A 187 -10.66 -8.32 -38.19
C PHE A 187 -9.50 -8.46 -37.21
N GLU A 188 -8.37 -7.80 -37.46
CA GLU A 188 -7.25 -7.77 -36.51
C GLU A 188 -7.62 -7.02 -35.22
N ARG A 189 -8.38 -5.91 -35.31
CA ARG A 189 -8.91 -5.23 -34.11
C ARG A 189 -9.84 -6.13 -33.29
N GLU A 190 -10.70 -6.88 -33.96
CA GLU A 190 -11.60 -7.85 -33.35
C GLU A 190 -10.82 -8.95 -32.59
N LYS A 191 -9.76 -9.51 -33.18
CA LYS A 191 -8.88 -10.49 -32.51
C LYS A 191 -8.19 -9.90 -31.28
N ILE A 192 -7.68 -8.68 -31.37
CA ILE A 192 -7.02 -8.00 -30.24
C ILE A 192 -8.00 -7.82 -29.08
N LEU A 193 -9.22 -7.36 -29.35
CA LEU A 193 -10.25 -7.18 -28.34
C LEU A 193 -10.64 -8.51 -27.69
N ALA A 194 -10.80 -9.58 -28.47
CA ALA A 194 -11.05 -10.92 -27.93
C ALA A 194 -9.89 -11.38 -27.02
N GLY A 195 -8.63 -11.09 -27.39
CA GLY A 195 -7.47 -11.35 -26.54
C GLY A 195 -7.50 -10.59 -25.20
N CYS A 196 -7.93 -9.32 -25.21
CA CYS A 196 -8.10 -8.55 -23.97
C CYS A 196 -9.18 -9.14 -23.04
N VAL A 197 -10.25 -9.73 -23.59
CA VAL A 197 -11.26 -10.48 -22.82
C VAL A 197 -10.61 -11.69 -22.13
N VAL A 198 -9.85 -12.48 -22.89
CA VAL A 198 -9.16 -13.67 -22.36
C VAL A 198 -8.23 -13.29 -21.20
N VAL A 199 -7.46 -12.21 -21.32
CA VAL A 199 -6.60 -11.70 -20.23
C VAL A 199 -7.39 -11.47 -18.94
N CYS A 200 -8.59 -10.88 -19.05
CA CYS A 200 -9.44 -10.64 -17.89
C CYS A 200 -10.04 -11.94 -17.33
N ASP A 201 -10.40 -12.91 -18.19
CA ASP A 201 -10.93 -14.21 -17.75
C ASP A 201 -9.86 -15.00 -16.99
N GLU A 202 -8.65 -15.07 -17.53
CA GLU A 202 -7.52 -15.73 -16.88
C GLU A 202 -7.19 -15.10 -15.52
N LEU A 203 -7.25 -13.77 -15.41
CA LEU A 203 -7.09 -13.10 -14.12
C LEU A 203 -8.19 -13.54 -13.15
N ALA A 204 -9.45 -13.53 -13.59
CA ALA A 204 -10.59 -13.92 -12.77
C ALA A 204 -10.55 -15.39 -12.30
N GLU A 205 -9.93 -16.28 -13.06
CA GLU A 205 -9.71 -17.68 -12.70
C GLU A 205 -8.58 -17.85 -11.67
N LYS A 206 -7.48 -17.09 -11.82
CA LYS A 206 -6.30 -17.21 -10.95
C LYS A 206 -6.51 -16.53 -9.58
N VAL A 207 -7.26 -15.43 -9.54
CA VAL A 207 -7.43 -14.60 -8.33
C VAL A 207 -8.35 -15.32 -7.31
N PRO A 208 -7.95 -15.43 -6.03
CA PRO A 208 -8.77 -15.96 -4.95
C PRO A 208 -10.11 -15.22 -4.81
N SER A 209 -11.16 -15.92 -4.36
CA SER A 209 -12.52 -15.37 -4.24
C SER A 209 -12.60 -14.05 -3.46
N GLU A 210 -11.74 -13.89 -2.45
CA GLU A 210 -11.65 -12.69 -1.61
C GLU A 210 -11.23 -11.44 -2.39
N PHE A 211 -10.27 -11.57 -3.29
CA PHE A 211 -9.75 -10.45 -4.10
C PHE A 211 -10.41 -10.34 -5.46
N LYS A 212 -11.12 -11.41 -5.90
CA LYS A 212 -11.64 -11.56 -7.25
C LYS A 212 -12.46 -10.36 -7.67
N ARG A 213 -13.43 -9.94 -6.85
CA ARG A 213 -14.28 -8.79 -7.15
C ARG A 213 -13.46 -7.52 -7.40
N LYS A 214 -12.47 -7.23 -6.55
CA LYS A 214 -11.64 -6.01 -6.68
C LYS A 214 -10.80 -6.07 -7.96
N ALA A 215 -10.03 -7.15 -8.12
CA ALA A 215 -9.15 -7.36 -9.26
C ALA A 215 -9.89 -7.33 -10.60
N THR A 216 -11.04 -8.01 -10.68
CA THR A 216 -11.80 -8.06 -11.94
C THR A 216 -12.50 -6.74 -12.23
N MET A 217 -13.13 -6.10 -11.23
CA MET A 217 -13.85 -4.83 -11.46
C MET A 217 -12.93 -3.73 -11.98
N ASP A 218 -11.74 -3.58 -11.39
CA ASP A 218 -10.78 -2.55 -11.81
C ASP A 218 -10.32 -2.78 -13.25
N VAL A 219 -9.98 -4.02 -13.62
CA VAL A 219 -9.49 -4.35 -14.97
C VAL A 219 -10.63 -4.29 -16.00
N GLU A 220 -11.83 -4.77 -15.65
CA GLU A 220 -13.02 -4.74 -16.51
C GLU A 220 -13.49 -3.31 -16.80
N TRP A 221 -13.29 -2.38 -15.87
CA TRP A 221 -13.54 -0.96 -16.12
C TRP A 221 -12.72 -0.43 -17.31
N HIS A 222 -11.43 -0.78 -17.38
CA HIS A 222 -10.56 -0.37 -18.49
C HIS A 222 -10.86 -1.11 -19.79
N LEU A 223 -11.21 -2.39 -19.69
CA LEU A 223 -11.68 -3.17 -20.83
C LEU A 223 -12.95 -2.54 -21.44
N ASN A 224 -13.88 -2.09 -20.60
CA ASN A 224 -15.06 -1.35 -21.03
C ASN A 224 -14.72 -0.06 -21.77
N ASN A 225 -13.75 0.69 -21.26
CA ASN A 225 -13.30 1.90 -21.93
C ASN A 225 -12.72 1.61 -23.33
N MET A 226 -12.08 0.46 -23.56
CA MET A 226 -11.62 0.06 -24.89
C MET A 226 -12.75 -0.18 -25.89
N ARG A 227 -13.90 -0.68 -25.45
CA ARG A 227 -15.06 -0.99 -26.31
C ARG A 227 -15.54 0.21 -27.13
N HIS A 228 -15.40 1.42 -26.59
CA HIS A 228 -15.83 2.65 -27.25
C HIS A 228 -14.94 3.08 -28.43
N TRP A 229 -13.72 2.53 -28.52
CA TRP A 229 -12.74 2.93 -29.54
C TRP A 229 -12.87 2.14 -30.84
N VAL A 230 -13.58 1.03 -30.84
CA VAL A 230 -13.63 0.12 -32.00
C VAL A 230 -15.07 0.01 -32.47
N TRP A 231 -15.51 0.91 -33.35
CA TRP A 231 -16.88 0.94 -33.84
C TRP A 231 -17.23 -0.29 -34.69
N ASP A 232 -16.22 -0.86 -35.33
CA ASP A 232 -16.21 -1.86 -36.39
C ASP A 232 -15.94 -3.30 -35.93
N ALA A 233 -15.85 -3.56 -34.61
CA ALA A 233 -15.70 -4.89 -34.01
C ALA A 233 -16.99 -5.33 -33.26
N PRO A 234 -18.05 -5.73 -33.98
CA PRO A 234 -19.36 -6.01 -33.38
C PRO A 234 -19.40 -7.30 -32.56
N THR A 235 -18.55 -8.28 -32.86
CA THR A 235 -18.58 -9.59 -32.19
C THR A 235 -17.96 -9.49 -30.80
N ALA A 236 -16.81 -8.83 -30.67
CA ALA A 236 -16.15 -8.55 -29.41
C ALA A 236 -17.05 -7.70 -28.51
N LYS A 237 -17.78 -6.73 -29.09
CA LYS A 237 -18.84 -5.97 -28.40
C LYS A 237 -19.93 -6.82 -27.80
N GLN A 238 -20.37 -7.87 -28.49
CA GLN A 238 -21.36 -8.80 -27.93
C GLN A 238 -20.75 -9.62 -26.78
N THR A 239 -19.50 -10.06 -26.92
CA THR A 239 -18.77 -10.75 -25.85
C THR A 239 -18.62 -9.87 -24.61
N PHE A 240 -18.27 -8.59 -24.77
CA PHE A 240 -18.22 -7.61 -23.67
C PHE A 240 -19.60 -7.49 -22.98
N LYS A 241 -20.68 -7.31 -23.77
CA LYS A 241 -22.04 -7.19 -23.20
C LYS A 241 -22.47 -8.43 -22.43
N ARG A 242 -22.11 -9.64 -22.87
CA ARG A 242 -22.48 -10.89 -22.19
C ARG A 242 -21.72 -11.10 -20.89
N ARG A 243 -20.46 -10.65 -20.83
CA ARG A 243 -19.61 -10.79 -19.65
C ARG A 243 -19.98 -9.81 -18.53
N LEU A 244 -20.41 -8.61 -18.92
CA LEU A 244 -20.66 -7.49 -18.01
C LEU A 244 -22.13 -7.32 -17.61
N ALA A 245 -23.02 -8.16 -18.15
CA ALA A 245 -24.44 -8.22 -17.81
C ALA A 245 -24.66 -9.22 -16.67
#